data_AF-A0A8S3K7X3-F1
#
_entry.id   AF-A0A8S3K7X3-F1
#
_cell.length_a   1.000
_cell.length_b   1.000
_cell.length_c   1.000
_cell.angle_alpha   90.00
_cell.angle_beta   90.00
_cell.angle_gamma   90.00
#
_symmetry.space_group_name_H-M   'P 1'
#
loop_
_entity.id
_entity.type
_entity.pdbx_description
1 polymer ?
#
loop_
_entity_poly.entity_id
_entity_poly.type
_entity_poly.pdbx_seq_one_letter_code
_entity_poly.pdbx_strand_id
1 'polypeptide(L)'
;MKKIRNIHLNILVIYEFHLHATHGDAYYIGLNGLEFYDENGERIGLTEQNIAAYPHSVNSLHPSTDDDIRTPDKLIDGKNDEIDGTHCWIAPILANVINRIFVIFDRPTSVSMIKIWNYAKTPSRGVREFS
;
A
#
# COMPACT_ATOMS: atom_id res chain seq x y z
N MET A 1 -21.55 -22.11 -31.52
CA MET A 1 -21.18 -20.76 -31.02
C MET A 1 -21.70 -20.57 -29.61
N LYS A 2 -20.83 -20.42 -28.60
CA LYS A 2 -21.26 -20.02 -27.25
C LYS A 2 -21.40 -18.49 -27.22
N LYS A 3 -22.63 -17.99 -27.14
CA LYS A 3 -22.91 -16.58 -26.87
C LYS A 3 -22.66 -16.35 -25.38
N ILE A 4 -21.60 -15.62 -25.03
CA ILE A 4 -21.45 -15.06 -23.70
C ILE A 4 -22.45 -13.88 -23.63
N ARG A 5 -23.44 -13.97 -22.75
CA ARG A 5 -24.40 -12.89 -22.47
C ARG A 5 -24.12 -12.35 -21.06
N ASN A 6 -24.27 -11.03 -20.90
CA ASN A 6 -24.09 -10.25 -19.68
C ASN A 6 -22.69 -10.26 -19.08
N ILE A 7 -21.78 -9.52 -19.71
CA ILE A 7 -20.57 -9.05 -19.03
C ILE A 7 -20.99 -7.85 -18.17
N HIS A 8 -21.19 -8.06 -16.86
CA HIS A 8 -21.19 -6.93 -15.91
C HIS A 8 -19.73 -6.50 -15.74
N LEU A 9 -19.36 -5.38 -16.34
CA LEU A 9 -18.08 -4.73 -16.08
C LEU A 9 -18.23 -3.93 -14.77
N ASN A 10 -17.72 -4.47 -13.67
CA ASN A 10 -17.55 -3.66 -12.46
C ASN A 10 -16.47 -2.62 -12.75
N ILE A 11 -16.84 -1.34 -12.66
CA ILE A 11 -15.88 -0.24 -12.76
C ILE A 11 -15.12 -0.22 -11.44
N LEU A 12 -13.85 -0.62 -11.48
CA LEU A 12 -12.94 -0.48 -10.34
C LEU A 12 -12.43 0.95 -10.28
N VAL A 13 -12.36 1.50 -9.07
CA VAL A 13 -11.64 2.75 -8.80
C VAL A 13 -10.34 2.37 -8.11
N ILE A 14 -9.21 2.88 -8.62
CA ILE A 14 -7.89 2.59 -8.08
C ILE A 14 -7.21 3.91 -7.71
N TYR A 15 -6.80 4.03 -6.45
CA TYR A 15 -5.86 5.05 -6.01
C TYR A 15 -4.46 4.47 -6.10
N GLU A 16 -3.60 5.09 -6.89
CA GLU A 16 -2.22 4.69 -7.08
C GLU A 16 -1.31 5.77 -6.48
N PHE A 17 -0.53 5.41 -5.47
CA PHE A 17 0.50 6.28 -4.89
C PHE A 17 1.83 5.94 -5.53
N HIS A 18 2.51 6.95 -6.08
CA HIS A 18 3.89 6.80 -6.54
C HIS A 18 4.82 7.31 -5.46
N LEU A 19 5.71 6.47 -4.94
CA LEU A 19 6.66 6.82 -3.89
C LEU A 19 8.01 7.14 -4.54
N HIS A 20 8.40 8.42 -4.52
CA HIS A 20 9.53 8.95 -5.30
C HIS A 20 10.83 9.00 -4.51
N ALA A 21 10.77 9.27 -3.20
CA ALA A 21 11.95 9.41 -2.38
C ALA A 21 11.71 8.98 -0.93
N THR A 22 12.78 8.56 -0.26
CA THR A 22 12.83 8.32 1.18
C THR A 22 13.44 9.52 1.92
N HIS A 23 13.46 9.43 3.26
CA HIS A 23 14.20 10.35 4.13
C HIS A 23 15.72 10.07 4.20
N GLY A 24 16.25 9.13 3.40
CA GLY A 24 17.70 8.93 3.26
C GLY A 24 18.17 7.49 3.08
N ASP A 25 17.28 6.49 3.13
CA ASP A 25 17.64 5.10 2.82
C ASP A 25 17.61 4.85 1.30
N ALA A 26 18.70 4.29 0.76
CA ALA A 26 18.87 4.04 -0.68
C ALA A 26 18.31 2.69 -1.14
N TYR A 27 17.97 1.79 -0.20
CA TYR A 27 17.64 0.40 -0.50
C TYR A 27 16.18 0.07 -0.21
N TYR A 28 15.58 0.72 0.77
CA TYR A 28 14.24 0.39 1.23
C TYR A 28 13.37 1.61 1.43
N ILE A 29 12.09 1.44 1.12
CA ILE A 29 11.03 2.41 1.38
C ILE A 29 9.89 1.70 2.11
N GLY A 30 9.30 2.39 3.09
CA GLY A 30 8.22 1.79 3.87
C GLY A 30 7.24 2.81 4.43
N LEU A 31 6.13 2.28 4.93
CA LEU A 31 5.08 3.00 5.64
C LEU A 31 4.57 2.13 6.78
N ASN A 32 4.06 2.77 7.83
CA ASN A 32 3.35 2.08 8.89
C ASN A 32 1.90 1.79 8.50
N GLY A 33 1.22 2.72 7.83
CA GLY A 33 -0.19 2.55 7.55
C GLY A 33 -0.82 3.59 6.62
N LEU A 34 -2.02 3.26 6.16
CA LEU A 34 -2.92 4.04 5.32
C LEU A 34 -4.33 3.93 5.87
N GLU A 35 -5.05 5.05 5.87
CA GLU A 35 -6.48 5.07 6.14
C GLU A 35 -7.21 5.97 5.16
N PHE A 36 -8.39 5.52 4.75
CA PHE A 36 -9.27 6.24 3.83
C PHE A 36 -10.55 6.57 4.57
N TYR A 37 -11.11 7.75 4.31
CA TYR A 37 -12.30 8.25 4.97
C TYR A 37 -13.33 8.74 3.94
N ASP A 38 -14.61 8.51 4.22
CA ASP A 38 -15.72 8.88 3.35
C ASP A 38 -16.14 10.35 3.55
N GLU A 39 -17.14 10.82 2.80
CA GLU A 39 -17.67 12.19 2.88
C GLU A 39 -18.27 12.57 4.25
N ASN A 40 -18.59 11.59 5.10
CA ASN A 40 -19.08 11.80 6.45
C ASN A 40 -17.95 11.86 7.48
N GLY A 41 -16.70 11.63 7.05
CA GLY A 41 -15.55 11.52 7.93
C GLY A 41 -15.42 10.16 8.62
N GLU A 42 -16.16 9.16 8.16
CA GLU A 42 -16.10 7.79 8.69
C GLU A 42 -15.00 6.99 7.97
N ARG A 43 -14.29 6.13 8.72
CA ARG A 43 -13.21 5.31 8.18
C ARG A 43 -13.79 4.26 7.24
N ILE A 44 -13.30 4.22 6.00
CA ILE A 44 -13.66 3.20 5.02
C ILE A 44 -12.95 1.90 5.38
N GLY A 45 -13.73 0.83 5.57
CA GLY A 45 -13.19 -0.51 5.84
C GLY A 45 -12.54 -1.09 4.59
N LEU A 46 -11.22 -1.31 4.65
CA LEU A 46 -10.43 -1.98 3.62
C LEU A 46 -10.08 -3.41 4.07
N THR A 47 -10.02 -4.33 3.12
CA THR A 47 -9.54 -5.70 3.30
C THR A 47 -8.28 -5.93 2.46
N GLU A 48 -7.65 -7.09 2.63
CA GLU A 48 -6.46 -7.48 1.85
C GLU A 48 -6.68 -7.45 0.33
N GLN A 49 -7.93 -7.63 -0.13
CA GLN A 49 -8.27 -7.54 -1.55
C GLN A 49 -8.26 -6.09 -2.07
N ASN A 50 -8.29 -5.09 -1.19
CA ASN A 50 -8.27 -3.69 -1.54
C ASN A 50 -6.85 -3.11 -1.61
N ILE A 51 -5.80 -3.83 -1.20
CA ILE A 51 -4.44 -3.28 -1.11
C ILE A 51 -3.45 -4.14 -1.91
N ALA A 52 -2.59 -3.48 -2.67
CA ALA A 52 -1.46 -4.12 -3.33
C ALA A 52 -0.26 -3.17 -3.38
N ALA A 53 0.93 -3.71 -3.61
CA ALA A 53 2.13 -2.89 -3.82
C ALA A 53 3.02 -3.48 -4.91
N TYR A 54 3.82 -2.61 -5.53
CA TYR A 54 4.87 -3.02 -6.46
C TYR A 54 6.15 -2.21 -6.24
N PRO A 55 7.30 -2.84 -5.95
CA PRO A 55 7.46 -4.25 -5.54
C PRO A 55 6.56 -4.60 -4.34
N HIS A 56 6.18 -5.88 -4.23
CA HIS A 56 5.19 -6.32 -3.22
C HIS A 56 5.66 -6.04 -1.80
N SER A 57 6.88 -6.48 -1.49
CA SER A 57 7.57 -6.26 -0.22
C SER A 57 9.05 -6.61 -0.41
N VAL A 58 9.83 -6.63 0.67
CA VAL A 58 11.20 -7.17 0.66
C VAL A 58 11.30 -8.60 0.14
N ASN A 59 10.20 -9.37 0.22
CA ASN A 59 10.10 -10.75 -0.27
C ASN A 59 10.31 -10.83 -1.79
N SER A 60 10.16 -9.70 -2.52
CA SER A 60 10.43 -9.62 -3.96
C SER A 60 11.92 -9.74 -4.33
N LEU A 61 12.85 -9.71 -3.38
CA LEU A 61 14.30 -9.74 -3.65
C LEU A 61 14.85 -11.16 -3.87
N HIS A 62 14.38 -12.14 -3.10
CA HIS A 62 14.90 -13.52 -3.20
C HIS A 62 13.91 -14.53 -2.57
N PRO A 63 13.83 -15.78 -3.05
CA PRO A 63 12.97 -16.81 -2.45
C PRO A 63 13.24 -17.07 -0.95
N SER A 64 14.46 -16.81 -0.47
CA SER A 64 14.79 -16.94 0.96
C SER A 64 14.27 -15.79 1.83
N THR A 65 13.66 -14.76 1.23
CA THR A 65 13.02 -13.64 1.93
C THR A 65 11.50 -13.79 2.00
N ASP A 66 10.93 -14.91 1.54
CA ASP A 66 9.46 -15.13 1.47
C ASP A 66 8.74 -15.11 2.82
N ASP A 67 9.46 -15.18 3.94
CA ASP A 67 8.91 -15.21 5.30
C ASP A 67 8.87 -13.85 6.01
N ASP A 68 9.30 -12.74 5.37
CA ASP A 68 9.19 -11.42 6.01
C ASP A 68 7.73 -10.98 6.06
N ILE A 69 7.28 -10.60 7.27
CA ILE A 69 5.89 -10.28 7.59
C ILE A 69 5.46 -8.86 7.17
N ARG A 70 6.39 -8.04 6.66
CA ARG A 70 6.16 -6.62 6.35
C ARG A 70 5.55 -6.43 4.96
N THR A 71 4.36 -6.99 4.79
CA THR A 71 3.61 -7.11 3.54
C THR A 71 2.51 -6.05 3.41
N PRO A 72 1.91 -5.84 2.21
CA PRO A 72 0.97 -4.74 1.97
C PRO A 72 -0.28 -4.74 2.86
N ASP A 73 -0.72 -5.90 3.36
CA ASP A 73 -1.83 -5.99 4.32
C ASP A 73 -1.57 -5.17 5.60
N LYS A 74 -0.30 -5.02 6.01
CA LYS A 74 0.08 -4.18 7.16
C LYS A 74 -0.22 -2.71 6.96
N LEU A 75 -0.37 -2.24 5.72
CA LEU A 75 -0.78 -0.85 5.47
C LEU A 75 -2.20 -0.56 5.98
N ILE A 76 -3.04 -1.57 6.18
CA ILE A 76 -4.47 -1.37 6.49
C ILE A 76 -4.94 -2.09 7.76
N ASP A 77 -4.02 -2.71 8.52
CA ASP A 77 -4.35 -3.51 9.71
C ASP A 77 -4.70 -2.67 10.96
N GLY A 78 -4.55 -1.34 10.86
CA GLY A 78 -4.94 -0.38 11.90
C GLY A 78 -3.95 -0.24 13.04
N LYS A 79 -2.77 -0.89 13.00
CA LYS A 79 -1.74 -0.82 14.04
C LYS A 79 -0.64 0.19 13.72
N ASN A 80 -1.07 1.41 13.40
CA ASN A 80 -0.23 2.42 12.78
C ASN A 80 0.85 3.02 13.71
N ASP A 81 0.65 2.96 15.03
CA ASP A 81 1.56 3.53 16.03
C ASP A 81 2.65 2.55 16.50
N GLU A 82 2.64 1.32 16.02
CA GLU A 82 3.64 0.32 16.37
C GLU A 82 5.01 0.65 15.76
N ILE A 83 6.05 0.70 16.59
CA ILE A 83 7.40 1.13 16.19
C ILE A 83 8.38 -0.01 15.99
N ASP A 84 8.03 -1.23 16.41
CA ASP A 84 8.89 -2.42 16.26
C ASP A 84 8.95 -2.92 14.80
N GLY A 85 8.06 -2.38 13.95
CA GLY A 85 7.85 -2.66 12.53
C GLY A 85 7.43 -4.09 12.23
N THR A 86 6.70 -4.74 13.13
CA THR A 86 5.93 -5.95 12.84
C THR A 86 4.60 -5.63 12.14
N HIS A 87 4.13 -4.40 12.31
CA HIS A 87 2.91 -3.83 11.72
C HIS A 87 3.25 -2.70 10.75
N CYS A 88 4.13 -2.97 9.79
CA CYS A 88 4.47 -2.01 8.75
C CYS A 88 4.77 -2.71 7.43
N TRP A 89 4.70 -1.96 6.33
CA TRP A 89 5.08 -2.42 5.01
C TRP A 89 6.46 -1.88 4.63
N ILE A 90 7.24 -2.70 3.93
CA ILE A 90 8.53 -2.29 3.38
C ILE A 90 8.81 -2.99 2.05
N ALA A 91 9.32 -2.24 1.08
CA ALA A 91 9.68 -2.74 -0.23
C ALA A 91 11.10 -2.28 -0.63
N PRO A 92 11.77 -3.04 -1.50
CA PRO A 92 13.06 -2.63 -2.05
C PRO A 92 12.88 -1.47 -3.03
N ILE A 93 13.89 -0.61 -3.09
CA ILE A 93 14.06 0.39 -4.14
C ILE A 93 14.91 -0.28 -5.23
N LEU A 94 14.33 -0.48 -6.40
CA LEU A 94 14.98 -1.15 -7.52
C LEU A 94 15.29 -0.16 -8.65
N ALA A 95 16.37 -0.39 -9.37
CA ALA A 95 16.77 0.46 -10.49
C ALA A 95 15.65 0.52 -11.55
N ASN A 96 15.27 1.74 -11.94
CA ASN A 96 14.21 2.03 -12.93
C ASN A 96 12.81 1.54 -12.53
N VAL A 97 12.56 1.28 -11.24
CA VAL A 97 11.24 0.91 -10.72
C VAL A 97 10.78 1.99 -9.74
N ILE A 98 9.58 2.51 -9.98
CA ILE A 98 8.89 3.37 -9.02
C ILE A 98 8.11 2.47 -8.06
N ASN A 99 8.34 2.62 -6.76
CA ASN A 99 7.56 1.95 -5.72
C ASN A 99 6.13 2.49 -5.72
N ARG A 100 5.15 1.59 -5.79
CA ARG A 100 3.73 1.92 -5.89
C ARG A 100 2.93 1.20 -4.85
N ILE A 101 1.90 1.88 -4.35
CA ILE A 101 0.84 1.29 -3.55
C ILE A 101 -0.47 1.52 -4.27
N PHE A 102 -1.30 0.48 -4.35
CA PHE A 102 -2.61 0.51 -4.99
C PHE A 102 -3.68 0.26 -3.94
N VAL A 103 -4.67 1.16 -3.86
CA VAL A 103 -5.90 0.96 -3.08
C VAL A 103 -7.07 0.84 -4.04
N ILE A 104 -7.73 -0.31 -4.01
CA ILE A 104 -8.68 -0.77 -5.02
C ILE A 104 -10.08 -0.82 -4.40
N PHE A 105 -11.03 -0.11 -4.98
CA PHE A 105 -12.44 -0.17 -4.63
C PHE A 105 -13.22 -0.89 -5.73
N ASP A 106 -13.99 -1.90 -5.33
CA ASP A 106 -14.83 -2.72 -6.22
C ASP A 106 -16.19 -2.08 -6.54
N ARG A 107 -16.46 -0.92 -5.93
CA ARG A 107 -17.63 -0.08 -6.14
C ARG A 107 -17.24 1.40 -6.11
N PRO A 108 -18.01 2.29 -6.73
CA PRO A 108 -17.85 3.73 -6.55
C PRO A 108 -17.83 4.07 -5.06
N THR A 109 -16.73 4.66 -4.60
CA THR A 109 -16.49 5.04 -3.20
C THR A 109 -16.05 6.49 -3.18
N SER A 110 -16.77 7.33 -2.44
CA SER A 110 -16.38 8.70 -2.16
C SER A 110 -15.24 8.69 -1.13
N VAL A 111 -14.13 9.35 -1.43
CA VAL A 111 -13.00 9.52 -0.50
C VAL A 111 -12.83 11.01 -0.24
N SER A 112 -12.91 11.41 1.03
CA SER A 112 -12.75 12.81 1.46
C SER A 112 -11.36 13.09 2.05
N MET A 113 -10.72 12.08 2.63
CA MET A 113 -9.43 12.20 3.30
C MET A 113 -8.66 10.88 3.26
N ILE A 114 -7.34 11.01 3.16
CA ILE A 114 -6.38 9.91 3.28
C ILE A 114 -5.41 10.29 4.40
N LYS A 115 -5.20 9.39 5.36
CA LYS A 115 -4.13 9.51 6.36
C LYS A 115 -3.02 8.52 6.02
N ILE A 116 -1.78 8.96 6.21
CA ILE A 116 -0.57 8.19 5.93
C ILE A 116 0.32 8.23 7.16
N TRP A 117 0.74 7.06 7.64
CA TRP A 117 1.71 6.92 8.73
C TRP A 117 3.05 6.50 8.15
N ASN A 118 4.07 7.31 8.42
CA ASN A 118 5.39 7.07 7.91
C ASN A 118 6.11 5.93 8.66
N TYR A 119 7.16 5.37 8.06
CA TYR A 119 7.87 4.21 8.62
C TYR A 119 8.58 4.55 9.94
N ALA A 120 8.05 4.06 11.06
CA ALA A 120 8.53 4.43 12.38
C ALA A 120 9.81 3.69 12.80
N LYS A 121 9.93 2.40 12.47
CA LYS A 121 11.06 1.54 12.91
C LYS A 121 12.43 2.08 12.52
N THR A 122 12.54 2.71 11.35
CA THR A 122 13.78 3.29 10.85
C THR A 122 13.44 4.51 9.99
N PRO A 123 13.39 5.72 10.58
CA PRO A 123 12.83 6.90 9.92
C PRO A 123 13.43 7.25 8.55
N SER A 124 14.71 6.93 8.30
CA SER A 124 15.35 7.15 7.00
C SER A 124 14.70 6.36 5.85
N ARG A 125 14.00 5.25 6.14
CA ARG A 125 13.24 4.44 5.17
C ARG A 125 11.84 4.97 4.90
N GLY A 126 11.40 5.95 5.68
CA GLY A 126 10.10 6.56 5.50
C GLY A 126 9.99 7.31 4.18
N VAL A 127 8.78 7.37 3.63
CA VAL A 127 8.45 8.13 2.41
C VAL A 127 8.60 9.63 2.68
N ARG A 128 9.32 10.31 1.79
CA ARG A 128 9.52 11.77 1.83
C ARG A 128 8.76 12.48 0.72
N GLU A 129 8.68 11.89 -0.46
CA GLU A 129 8.02 12.47 -1.64
C GLU A 129 7.13 11.41 -2.29
N PHE A 130 5.89 11.78 -2.60
CA PHE A 130 4.91 10.93 -3.29
C PHE A 130 3.92 11.77 -4.11
N SER A 131 3.23 11.14 -5.07
CA SER A 131 2.15 11.74 -5.88
C SER A 131 0.98 10.79 -6.05
#